data_AF-A0A4R7RPD6-F1
#
_entry.id   AF-A0A4R7RPD6-F1
#
_cell.length_a   1.000
_cell.length_b   1.000
_cell.length_c   1.000
_cell.angle_alpha   90.00
_cell.angle_beta   90.00
_cell.angle_gamma   90.00
#
_symmetry.space_group_name_H-M   'P 1'
#
loop_
_entity.id
_entity.type
_entity.pdbx_description
1 polymer ?
#
loop_
_entity_poly.entity_id
_entity_poly.type
_entity_poly.pdbx_seq_one_letter_code
_entity_poly.pdbx_strand_id
1 'polypeptide(L)'
;MNPTLNEADSPFDLALRPADFDEFHGQTKVKENLLVMVEAAKMRNEPLDHALLCGPPGLGKTTLANLIANAVGSKLHTTSGPQIERAGDLAGILTNLQERDILFIDEIHRLHPSIEEYLYPAIEDFRLDIIIDQGPKARTIRIDLPPFTLVGATTRAGMLTAPMRSRFGIPNRLDYYTTEELQHILLRSARLMKVEMDPAGASEIARRSRGTPRIANHLLRWVRDYAQVKSQGTITEAVASQALTMRDIDETGLDEMDKRFLEALIHKFDGGPVGLGSIAVSVSEDASTLEDVHEPYLVMQGFVKRTPRGRVAMPAAYRKLGLIPPVSGQPDLF
;
A
#
# COMPACT_ATOMS: atom_id res chain seq x y z
N MET A 1 11.21 -8.13 -15.56
CA MET A 1 9.95 -7.88 -14.85
C MET A 1 10.28 -7.04 -13.64
N ASN A 2 9.87 -5.76 -13.65
CA ASN A 2 9.87 -4.95 -12.45
C ASN A 2 8.68 -5.42 -11.62
N PRO A 3 8.90 -5.84 -10.35
CA PRO A 3 7.78 -6.21 -9.50
C PRO A 3 6.91 -4.98 -9.30
N THR A 4 5.64 -5.09 -9.65
CA THR A 4 4.70 -4.03 -9.31
C THR A 4 4.39 -4.11 -7.82
N LEU A 5 3.96 -2.99 -7.22
CA LEU A 5 3.46 -2.97 -5.85
C LEU A 5 2.24 -3.91 -5.65
N ASN A 6 1.70 -4.49 -6.73
CA ASN A 6 0.48 -5.28 -6.79
C ASN A 6 0.72 -6.78 -7.01
N GLU A 7 1.96 -7.25 -7.09
CA GLU A 7 2.23 -8.71 -7.13
C GLU A 7 1.88 -9.38 -5.79
N ALA A 8 1.39 -10.61 -5.86
CA ALA A 8 1.14 -11.42 -4.67
C ALA A 8 2.44 -11.64 -3.90
N ASP A 9 2.41 -11.39 -2.59
CA ASP A 9 3.60 -11.57 -1.74
C ASP A 9 4.08 -13.03 -1.80
N SER A 10 5.36 -13.23 -2.09
CA SER A 10 5.96 -14.56 -2.11
C SER A 10 6.05 -15.14 -0.69
N PRO A 11 6.17 -16.47 -0.51
CA PRO A 11 6.39 -17.08 0.82
C PRO A 11 7.56 -16.45 1.60
N PHE A 12 8.55 -15.94 0.87
CA PHE A 12 9.67 -15.24 1.43
C PHE A 12 9.31 -13.84 1.94
N ASP A 13 8.47 -13.09 1.20
CA ASP A 13 8.04 -11.76 1.64
C ASP A 13 7.20 -11.87 2.92
N LEU A 14 6.43 -12.94 3.06
CA LEU A 14 5.73 -13.28 4.30
C LEU A 14 6.70 -13.52 5.47
N ALA A 15 7.80 -14.25 5.23
CA ALA A 15 8.81 -14.54 6.26
C ALA A 15 9.59 -13.30 6.74
N LEU A 16 9.63 -12.22 5.94
CA LEU A 16 10.26 -10.96 6.33
C LEU A 16 9.34 -10.04 7.14
N ARG A 17 8.03 -10.32 7.20
CA ARG A 17 7.10 -9.49 7.95
C ARG A 17 7.46 -9.49 9.45
N PRO A 18 7.34 -8.35 10.13
CA PRO A 18 7.38 -8.28 11.59
C PRO A 18 6.40 -9.25 12.25
N ALA A 19 6.84 -9.92 13.32
CA ALA A 19 5.99 -10.82 14.10
C ALA A 19 5.11 -10.06 15.12
N ASP A 20 5.63 -8.94 15.64
CA ASP A 20 5.01 -8.08 16.66
C ASP A 20 5.24 -6.58 16.35
N PHE A 21 4.70 -5.72 17.21
CA PHE A 21 4.83 -4.25 17.10
C PHE A 21 6.24 -3.71 17.39
N ASP A 22 7.06 -4.47 18.12
CA ASP A 22 8.44 -4.09 18.46
C ASP A 22 9.36 -4.27 17.24
N GLU A 23 9.09 -5.31 16.44
CA GLU A 23 9.76 -5.54 15.16
C GLU A 23 9.26 -4.65 14.02
N PHE A 24 8.08 -4.01 14.17
CA PHE A 24 7.54 -3.07 13.19
C PHE A 24 8.21 -1.71 13.35
N HIS A 25 9.30 -1.50 12.61
CA HIS A 25 10.07 -0.25 12.68
C HIS A 25 9.41 0.86 11.85
N GLY A 26 9.46 2.10 12.34
CA GLY A 26 8.80 3.28 11.74
C GLY A 26 7.33 3.43 12.12
N GLN A 27 6.64 4.37 11.47
CA GLN A 27 5.20 4.66 11.67
C GLN A 27 4.82 4.94 13.14
N THR A 28 5.70 5.57 13.91
CA THR A 28 5.59 5.71 15.38
C THR A 28 4.20 6.12 15.86
N LYS A 29 3.64 7.19 15.26
CA LYS A 29 2.30 7.69 15.62
C LYS A 29 1.18 6.66 15.40
N VAL A 30 1.22 5.92 14.30
CA VAL A 30 0.24 4.87 14.01
C VAL A 30 0.39 3.72 14.99
N LYS A 31 1.62 3.31 15.29
CA LYS A 31 1.88 2.24 16.28
C LYS A 31 1.36 2.61 17.66
N GLU A 32 1.67 3.82 18.14
CA GLU A 32 1.21 4.31 19.44
C GLU A 32 -0.33 4.28 19.54
N ASN A 33 -1.02 4.78 18.52
CA ASN A 33 -2.48 4.75 18.47
C ASN A 33 -3.03 3.31 18.53
N LEU A 34 -2.51 2.42 17.68
CA LEU A 34 -2.97 1.03 17.62
C LEU A 34 -2.67 0.28 18.93
N LEU A 35 -1.52 0.51 19.56
CA LEU A 35 -1.17 -0.09 20.85
C LEU A 35 -2.13 0.35 21.95
N VAL A 36 -2.50 1.64 22.01
CA VAL A 36 -3.50 2.13 22.96
C VAL A 36 -4.85 1.43 22.74
N MET A 37 -5.31 1.30 21.49
CA MET A 37 -6.56 0.60 21.18
C MET A 37 -6.51 -0.87 21.62
N VAL A 38 -5.41 -1.57 21.30
CA VAL A 38 -5.20 -2.99 21.63
C VAL A 38 -5.20 -3.21 23.14
N GLU A 39 -4.43 -2.42 23.89
CA GLU A 39 -4.33 -2.57 25.35
C GLU A 39 -5.66 -2.24 26.03
N ALA A 40 -6.37 -1.20 25.55
CA ALA A 40 -7.69 -0.86 26.07
C ALA A 40 -8.71 -2.00 25.85
N ALA A 41 -8.72 -2.63 24.67
CA ALA A 41 -9.60 -3.76 24.38
C ALA A 41 -9.27 -4.99 25.24
N LYS A 42 -7.98 -5.30 25.44
CA LYS A 42 -7.53 -6.38 26.33
C LYS A 42 -7.99 -6.18 27.77
N MET A 43 -7.81 -4.97 28.30
CA MET A 43 -8.19 -4.65 29.69
C MET A 43 -9.69 -4.82 29.92
N ARG A 44 -10.52 -4.53 28.92
CA ARG A 44 -11.98 -4.71 28.99
C ARG A 44 -12.45 -6.12 28.64
N ASN A 45 -11.57 -6.95 28.08
CA ASN A 45 -11.91 -8.26 27.49
C ASN A 45 -13.03 -8.16 26.43
N GLU A 46 -12.98 -7.10 25.63
CA GLU A 46 -13.94 -6.80 24.55
C GLU A 46 -13.25 -6.91 23.17
N PRO A 47 -14.01 -6.97 22.06
CA PRO A 47 -13.46 -6.77 20.73
C PRO A 47 -12.75 -5.41 20.63
N LEU A 48 -11.74 -5.34 19.76
CA LEU A 48 -11.13 -4.07 19.39
C LEU A 48 -12.15 -3.24 18.60
N ASP A 49 -12.17 -1.92 18.82
CA ASP A 49 -12.92 -1.02 17.94
C ASP A 49 -12.45 -1.17 16.49
N HIS A 50 -13.37 -0.97 15.56
CA HIS A 50 -13.06 -1.04 14.13
C HIS A 50 -11.99 -0.02 13.74
N ALA A 51 -11.04 -0.44 12.91
CA ALA A 51 -9.89 0.39 12.53
C ALA A 51 -9.76 0.55 11.02
N LEU A 52 -9.45 1.76 10.57
CA LEU A 52 -9.15 2.01 9.16
C LEU A 52 -7.66 2.33 8.98
N LEU A 53 -6.98 1.53 8.17
CA LEU A 53 -5.59 1.72 7.75
C LEU A 53 -5.56 2.40 6.38
N CYS A 54 -4.99 3.60 6.30
CA CYS A 54 -4.94 4.37 5.06
C CYS A 54 -3.51 4.65 4.65
N GLY A 55 -3.19 4.50 3.37
CA GLY A 55 -1.91 4.97 2.83
C GLY A 55 -1.50 4.22 1.58
N PRO A 56 -0.47 4.71 0.86
CA PRO A 56 0.07 4.09 -0.33
C PRO A 56 0.29 2.56 -0.22
N PRO A 57 0.26 1.83 -1.35
CA PRO A 57 0.56 0.41 -1.36
C PRO A 57 1.99 0.14 -0.87
N GLY A 58 2.22 -1.03 -0.27
CA GLY A 58 3.55 -1.46 0.19
C GLY A 58 4.04 -0.87 1.52
N LEU A 59 3.26 -0.01 2.21
CA LEU A 59 3.65 0.60 3.49
C LEU A 59 3.41 -0.28 4.74
N GLY A 60 2.81 -1.46 4.59
CA GLY A 60 2.62 -2.41 5.70
C GLY A 60 1.21 -2.47 6.30
N LYS A 61 0.17 -2.02 5.59
CA LYS A 61 -1.24 -2.10 6.06
C LYS A 61 -1.66 -3.53 6.45
N THR A 62 -1.48 -4.49 5.55
CA THR A 62 -1.76 -5.92 5.81
C THR A 62 -0.90 -6.48 6.95
N THR A 63 0.35 -6.00 7.09
CA THR A 63 1.22 -6.37 8.20
C THR A 63 0.64 -5.88 9.53
N LEU A 64 0.26 -4.60 9.63
CA LEU A 64 -0.38 -4.06 10.82
C LEU A 64 -1.66 -4.81 11.21
N ALA A 65 -2.49 -5.20 10.25
CA ALA A 65 -3.69 -6.01 10.54
C ALA A 65 -3.33 -7.36 11.21
N ASN A 66 -2.26 -8.02 10.75
CA ASN A 66 -1.74 -9.24 11.41
C ASN A 66 -1.21 -8.95 12.81
N LEU A 67 -0.47 -7.84 12.98
CA LEU A 67 0.07 -7.46 14.29
C LEU A 67 -1.04 -7.16 15.30
N ILE A 68 -2.11 -6.48 14.87
CA ILE A 68 -3.29 -6.22 15.70
C ILE A 68 -3.91 -7.54 16.14
N ALA A 69 -4.16 -8.48 15.22
CA ALA A 69 -4.75 -9.79 15.52
C ALA A 69 -3.92 -10.60 16.50
N ASN A 70 -2.60 -10.68 16.25
CA ASN A 70 -1.65 -11.34 17.15
C ASN A 70 -1.65 -10.69 18.54
N ALA A 71 -1.66 -9.36 18.59
CA ALA A 71 -1.59 -8.64 19.85
C ALA A 71 -2.86 -8.86 20.69
N VAL A 72 -4.06 -8.88 20.11
CA VAL A 72 -5.31 -9.16 20.84
C VAL A 72 -5.57 -10.65 21.07
N GLY A 73 -4.78 -11.54 20.45
CA GLY A 73 -4.91 -12.99 20.59
C GLY A 73 -6.08 -13.59 19.80
N SER A 74 -6.47 -12.96 18.69
CA SER A 74 -7.61 -13.37 17.87
C SER A 74 -7.20 -13.84 16.48
N LYS A 75 -8.09 -14.56 15.79
CA LYS A 75 -7.83 -15.00 14.42
C LYS A 75 -8.04 -13.86 13.44
N LEU A 76 -7.11 -13.73 12.47
CA LEU A 76 -7.27 -12.84 11.32
C LEU A 76 -7.93 -13.58 10.15
N HIS A 77 -9.05 -13.04 9.66
CA HIS A 77 -9.68 -13.44 8.41
C HIS A 77 -9.41 -12.35 7.37
N THR A 78 -8.77 -12.71 6.25
CA THR A 78 -8.34 -11.74 5.22
C THR A 78 -9.17 -11.92 3.95
N THR A 79 -9.61 -10.81 3.39
CA THR A 79 -10.27 -10.72 2.07
C THR A 79 -9.94 -9.35 1.45
N SER A 80 -10.42 -9.10 0.23
CA SER A 80 -10.33 -7.78 -0.40
C SER A 80 -11.68 -7.34 -0.95
N GLY A 81 -11.89 -6.02 -1.05
CA GLY A 81 -13.10 -5.43 -1.61
C GLY A 81 -13.48 -6.03 -2.97
N PRO A 82 -12.55 -6.16 -3.93
CA PRO A 82 -12.85 -6.79 -5.23
C PRO A 82 -13.22 -8.27 -5.17
N GLN A 83 -12.86 -9.00 -4.11
CA GLN A 83 -13.24 -10.41 -3.95
C GLN A 83 -14.68 -10.60 -3.49
N ILE A 84 -15.34 -9.54 -3.00
CA ILE A 84 -16.70 -9.59 -2.48
C ILE A 84 -17.64 -9.03 -3.55
N GLU A 85 -18.12 -9.90 -4.44
CA GLU A 85 -18.95 -9.51 -5.57
C GLU A 85 -20.45 -9.48 -5.20
N ARG A 86 -20.87 -10.31 -4.24
CA ARG A 86 -22.28 -10.57 -3.92
C ARG A 86 -22.51 -10.62 -2.42
N ALA A 87 -23.76 -10.39 -2.00
CA ALA A 87 -24.14 -10.44 -0.58
C ALA A 87 -23.83 -11.81 0.06
N GLY A 88 -23.93 -12.89 -0.71
CA GLY A 88 -23.60 -14.24 -0.25
C GLY A 88 -22.11 -14.43 0.08
N ASP A 89 -21.19 -13.76 -0.63
CA ASP A 89 -19.76 -13.86 -0.37
C ASP A 89 -19.43 -13.21 0.98
N LEU A 90 -19.97 -12.00 1.21
CA LEU A 90 -19.85 -11.30 2.48
C LEU A 90 -20.47 -12.11 3.63
N ALA A 91 -21.65 -12.69 3.41
CA ALA A 91 -22.32 -13.53 4.40
C ALA A 91 -21.49 -14.76 4.77
N GLY A 92 -20.91 -15.44 3.78
CA GLY A 92 -20.03 -16.58 4.00
C GLY A 92 -18.80 -16.22 4.83
N ILE A 93 -18.24 -15.02 4.66
CA ILE A 93 -17.11 -14.54 5.45
C ILE A 93 -17.56 -14.21 6.89
N LEU A 94 -18.60 -13.40 7.05
CA LEU A 94 -19.07 -12.92 8.36
C LEU A 94 -19.56 -14.06 9.26
N THR A 95 -20.25 -15.05 8.70
CA THR A 95 -20.78 -16.20 9.46
C THR A 95 -19.70 -17.18 9.94
N ASN A 96 -18.48 -17.11 9.38
CA ASN A 96 -17.33 -17.90 9.82
C ASN A 96 -16.50 -17.23 10.91
N LEU A 97 -16.81 -15.98 11.25
CA LEU A 97 -16.13 -15.26 12.32
C LEU A 97 -16.50 -15.86 13.68
N GLN A 98 -15.54 -15.83 14.61
CA GLN A 98 -15.78 -16.09 16.03
C GLN A 98 -15.74 -14.78 16.82
N GLU A 99 -16.16 -14.85 18.09
CA GLU A 99 -16.12 -13.69 18.98
C GLU A 99 -14.69 -13.15 19.08
N ARG A 100 -14.55 -11.83 18.90
CA ARG A 100 -13.30 -11.05 18.86
C ARG A 100 -12.38 -11.33 17.68
N ASP A 101 -12.79 -12.12 16.70
CA ASP A 101 -12.02 -12.29 15.47
C ASP A 101 -11.88 -10.96 14.71
N ILE A 102 -10.82 -10.87 13.91
CA ILE A 102 -10.56 -9.71 13.07
C ILE A 102 -10.89 -10.06 11.62
N LEU A 103 -11.80 -9.30 11.01
CA LEU A 103 -12.03 -9.30 9.57
C LEU A 103 -11.22 -8.17 8.94
N PHE A 104 -10.23 -8.52 8.13
CA PHE A 104 -9.45 -7.57 7.34
C PHE A 104 -9.92 -7.53 5.89
N ILE A 105 -10.35 -6.36 5.43
CA ILE A 105 -10.75 -6.10 4.04
C ILE A 105 -9.74 -5.14 3.41
N ASP A 106 -8.84 -5.66 2.57
CA ASP A 106 -7.97 -4.80 1.76
C ASP A 106 -8.74 -4.16 0.60
N GLU A 107 -8.29 -3.00 0.16
CA GLU A 107 -9.00 -2.21 -0.85
C GLU A 107 -10.52 -2.05 -0.56
N ILE A 108 -10.89 -1.82 0.71
CA ILE A 108 -12.30 -1.76 1.15
C ILE A 108 -13.14 -0.75 0.35
N HIS A 109 -12.51 0.29 -0.17
CA HIS A 109 -13.12 1.30 -1.05
C HIS A 109 -13.57 0.78 -2.42
N ARG A 110 -13.17 -0.44 -2.80
CA ARG A 110 -13.58 -1.10 -4.05
C ARG A 110 -14.76 -2.05 -3.85
N LEU A 111 -15.33 -2.12 -2.64
CA LEU A 111 -16.61 -2.79 -2.43
C LEU A 111 -17.68 -2.12 -3.29
N HIS A 112 -18.54 -2.94 -3.88
CA HIS A 112 -19.70 -2.40 -4.58
C HIS A 112 -20.64 -1.71 -3.57
N PRO A 113 -21.23 -0.54 -3.87
CA PRO A 113 -22.05 0.20 -2.91
C PRO A 113 -23.20 -0.62 -2.30
N SER A 114 -23.83 -1.50 -3.09
CA SER A 114 -24.88 -2.39 -2.57
C SER A 114 -24.36 -3.42 -1.57
N ILE A 115 -23.08 -3.80 -1.66
CA ILE A 115 -22.43 -4.72 -0.72
C ILE A 115 -22.02 -3.97 0.55
N GLU A 116 -21.53 -2.74 0.39
CA GLU A 116 -21.18 -1.83 1.48
C GLU A 116 -22.37 -1.60 2.44
N GLU A 117 -23.59 -1.52 1.93
CA GLU A 117 -24.80 -1.36 2.77
C GLU A 117 -25.04 -2.52 3.74
N TYR A 118 -24.68 -3.76 3.37
CA TYR A 118 -24.80 -4.91 4.26
C TYR A 118 -23.79 -4.90 5.40
N LEU A 119 -22.68 -4.16 5.26
CA LEU A 119 -21.69 -4.04 6.32
C LEU A 119 -22.15 -3.11 7.45
N TYR A 120 -23.03 -2.13 7.21
CA TYR A 120 -23.41 -1.18 8.27
C TYR A 120 -24.08 -1.87 9.47
N PRO A 121 -25.10 -2.73 9.30
CA PRO A 121 -25.69 -3.43 10.44
C PRO A 121 -24.72 -4.44 11.08
N ALA A 122 -23.79 -4.99 10.30
CA ALA A 122 -22.80 -5.94 10.81
C ALA A 122 -21.78 -5.26 11.74
N ILE A 123 -21.42 -4.01 11.44
CA ILE A 123 -20.49 -3.16 12.21
C ILE A 123 -21.19 -2.55 13.43
N GLU A 124 -22.43 -2.09 13.28
CA GLU A 124 -23.14 -1.36 14.34
C GLU A 124 -23.81 -2.27 15.36
N ASP A 125 -24.49 -3.32 14.88
CA ASP A 125 -25.40 -4.14 15.67
C ASP A 125 -25.03 -5.63 15.67
N PHE A 126 -23.90 -6.00 15.06
CA PHE A 126 -23.48 -7.40 14.85
C PHE A 126 -24.59 -8.28 14.27
N ARG A 127 -25.25 -7.78 13.23
CA ARG A 127 -26.28 -8.54 12.49
C ARG A 127 -26.13 -8.37 10.99
N LEU A 128 -26.60 -9.35 10.24
CA LEU A 128 -26.62 -9.33 8.78
C LEU A 128 -28.01 -9.65 8.28
N ASP A 129 -28.59 -8.72 7.51
CA ASP A 129 -29.90 -8.89 6.90
C ASP A 129 -29.73 -9.18 5.41
N ILE A 130 -30.00 -10.41 4.99
CA ILE A 130 -29.84 -10.85 3.59
C ILE A 130 -31.21 -11.03 2.95
N ILE A 131 -31.42 -10.40 1.80
CA ILE A 131 -32.61 -10.64 0.98
C ILE A 131 -32.35 -11.86 0.11
N ILE A 132 -33.19 -12.89 0.27
CA ILE A 132 -33.19 -14.09 -0.56
C ILE A 132 -34.44 -14.07 -1.45
N ASP A 133 -34.28 -14.61 -2.66
CA ASP A 133 -35.27 -14.60 -3.74
C ASP A 133 -35.51 -13.22 -4.37
N GLN A 134 -36.25 -13.16 -5.48
CA GLN A 134 -36.55 -11.93 -6.21
C GLN A 134 -38.06 -11.69 -6.34
N GLY A 135 -38.45 -10.42 -6.41
CA GLY A 135 -39.84 -10.01 -6.63
C GLY A 135 -40.74 -10.18 -5.39
N PRO A 136 -42.06 -10.36 -5.56
CA PRO A 136 -43.03 -10.40 -4.46
C PRO A 136 -42.82 -11.53 -3.43
N LYS A 137 -41.96 -12.51 -3.74
CA LYS A 137 -41.61 -13.63 -2.86
C LYS A 137 -40.29 -13.43 -2.13
N ALA A 138 -39.61 -12.30 -2.35
CA ALA A 138 -38.38 -11.98 -1.64
C ALA A 138 -38.63 -11.96 -0.14
N ARG A 139 -37.73 -12.60 0.62
CA ARG A 139 -37.77 -12.65 2.08
C ARG A 139 -36.42 -12.25 2.65
N THR A 140 -36.45 -11.48 3.73
CA THR A 140 -35.24 -11.11 4.46
C THR A 140 -34.94 -12.16 5.52
N ILE A 141 -33.74 -12.71 5.49
CA ILE A 141 -33.19 -13.56 6.54
C ILE A 141 -32.25 -12.71 7.37
N ARG A 142 -32.51 -12.65 8.67
CA ARG A 142 -31.62 -12.03 9.64
C ARG A 142 -30.71 -13.09 10.25
N ILE A 143 -29.43 -12.79 10.31
CA ILE A 143 -28.38 -13.61 10.91
C ILE A 143 -27.71 -12.77 11.99
N ASP A 144 -27.69 -13.27 13.22
CA ASP A 144 -26.91 -12.64 14.29
C ASP A 144 -25.44 -13.08 14.18
N LEU A 145 -24.53 -12.13 14.30
CA LEU A 145 -23.09 -12.31 14.18
C LEU A 145 -22.44 -12.23 15.57
N PRO A 146 -21.32 -12.94 15.81
CA PRO A 146 -20.53 -12.69 17.00
C PRO A 146 -19.89 -11.29 16.93
N PRO A 147 -19.68 -10.62 18.08
CA PRO A 147 -18.92 -9.38 18.12
C PRO A 147 -17.53 -9.58 17.53
N PHE A 148 -17.16 -8.78 16.53
CA PHE A 148 -15.90 -8.90 15.79
C PHE A 148 -15.29 -7.52 15.53
N THR A 149 -14.04 -7.49 15.06
CA THR A 149 -13.36 -6.25 14.65
C THR A 149 -13.17 -6.23 13.15
N LEU A 150 -13.81 -5.29 12.45
CA LEU A 150 -13.46 -4.92 11.08
C LEU A 150 -12.20 -4.03 11.03
N VAL A 151 -11.21 -4.45 10.26
CA VAL A 151 -10.05 -3.63 9.87
C VAL A 151 -10.10 -3.39 8.36
N GLY A 152 -10.38 -2.16 7.95
CA GLY A 152 -10.39 -1.77 6.54
C GLY A 152 -9.02 -1.24 6.11
N ALA A 153 -8.57 -1.56 4.89
CA ALA A 153 -7.42 -0.93 4.27
C ALA A 153 -7.77 -0.22 2.96
N THR A 154 -7.21 0.97 2.76
CA THR A 154 -7.39 1.77 1.53
C THR A 154 -6.15 2.59 1.23
N THR A 155 -5.98 3.02 -0.03
CA THR A 155 -4.92 3.98 -0.38
C THR A 155 -5.25 5.39 0.11
N ARG A 156 -6.54 5.75 0.15
CA ARG A 156 -7.02 7.08 0.59
C ARG A 156 -8.33 6.96 1.36
N ALA A 157 -8.40 7.54 2.55
CA ALA A 157 -9.61 7.57 3.39
C ALA A 157 -10.81 8.23 2.68
N GLY A 158 -10.55 9.20 1.79
CA GLY A 158 -11.58 9.93 1.05
C GLY A 158 -12.29 9.10 -0.02
N MET A 159 -11.79 7.89 -0.35
CA MET A 159 -12.47 6.99 -1.30
C MET A 159 -13.59 6.18 -0.65
N LEU A 160 -13.65 6.11 0.69
CA LEU A 160 -14.80 5.54 1.37
C LEU A 160 -15.94 6.54 1.41
N THR A 161 -17.17 6.03 1.36
CA THR A 161 -18.37 6.83 1.62
C THR A 161 -18.30 7.45 3.01
N ALA A 162 -18.98 8.59 3.20
CA ALA A 162 -19.04 9.23 4.52
C ALA A 162 -19.65 8.32 5.60
N PRO A 163 -20.74 7.57 5.33
CA PRO A 163 -21.27 6.58 6.27
C PRO A 163 -20.24 5.53 6.69
N MET A 164 -19.58 4.86 5.75
CA MET A 164 -18.61 3.82 6.09
C MET A 164 -17.42 4.39 6.87
N ARG A 165 -16.88 5.54 6.44
CA ARG A 165 -15.74 6.17 7.10
C ARG A 165 -16.01 6.52 8.56
N SER A 166 -17.21 7.00 8.90
CA SER A 166 -17.50 7.41 10.28
C SER A 166 -17.60 6.24 11.26
N ARG A 167 -17.56 4.99 10.78
CA ARG A 167 -17.62 3.79 11.65
C ARG A 167 -16.25 3.24 12.06
N PHE A 168 -15.17 3.77 11.49
CA PHE A 168 -13.79 3.34 11.76
C PHE A 168 -13.03 4.22 12.77
N GLY A 169 -13.73 5.03 13.57
CA GLY A 169 -13.09 5.97 14.48
C GLY A 169 -12.10 6.91 13.77
N ILE A 170 -10.91 7.10 14.35
CA ILE A 170 -9.85 7.93 13.76
C ILE A 170 -9.05 7.10 12.74
N PRO A 171 -8.93 7.53 11.47
CA PRO A 171 -8.12 6.83 10.48
C PRO A 171 -6.63 6.79 10.86
N ASN A 172 -6.03 5.61 10.76
CA ASN A 172 -4.60 5.39 10.93
C ASN A 172 -3.90 5.56 9.58
N ARG A 173 -3.32 6.75 9.36
CA ARG A 173 -2.64 7.10 8.12
C ARG A 173 -1.17 6.71 8.17
N LEU A 174 -0.76 5.81 7.29
CA LEU A 174 0.63 5.46 7.02
C LEU A 174 1.20 6.41 5.98
N ASP A 175 2.32 7.03 6.30
CA ASP A 175 3.09 7.87 5.39
C ASP A 175 4.34 7.12 4.88
N TYR A 176 5.03 7.68 3.89
CA TYR A 176 6.26 7.07 3.40
C TYR A 176 7.34 7.03 4.49
N TYR A 177 8.14 5.98 4.47
CA TYR A 177 9.23 5.79 5.42
C TYR A 177 10.42 6.66 5.03
N THR A 178 11.12 7.13 6.04
CA THR A 178 12.42 7.79 5.90
C THR A 178 13.49 6.79 5.46
N THR A 179 14.60 7.30 4.95
CA THR A 179 15.74 6.46 4.53
C THR A 179 16.30 5.71 5.73
N GLU A 180 16.34 6.36 6.89
CA GLU A 180 16.82 5.81 8.15
C GLU A 180 15.92 4.66 8.62
N GLU A 181 14.60 4.84 8.61
CA GLU A 181 13.67 3.77 8.97
C GLU A 181 13.78 2.57 8.02
N LEU A 182 13.92 2.82 6.72
CA LEU A 182 14.12 1.75 5.73
C LEU A 182 15.46 1.04 5.90
N GLN A 183 16.53 1.74 6.26
CA GLN A 183 17.82 1.16 6.56
C GLN A 183 17.72 0.15 7.71
N HIS A 184 16.98 0.48 8.78
CA HIS A 184 16.71 -0.44 9.89
C HIS A 184 15.94 -1.68 9.43
N ILE A 185 14.89 -1.49 8.62
CA ILE A 185 14.11 -2.60 8.04
C ILE A 185 15.01 -3.51 7.21
N LEU A 186 15.84 -2.94 6.33
CA LEU A 186 16.75 -3.68 5.47
C LEU A 186 17.77 -4.48 6.28
N LEU A 187 18.41 -3.87 7.29
CA LEU A 187 19.38 -4.57 8.15
C LEU A 187 18.74 -5.73 8.94
N ARG A 188 17.47 -5.61 9.34
CA ARG A 188 16.71 -6.74 9.90
C ARG A 188 16.48 -7.81 8.83
N SER A 189 15.98 -7.44 7.67
CA SER A 189 15.71 -8.38 6.58
C SER A 189 16.96 -9.13 6.13
N ALA A 190 18.11 -8.46 5.99
CA ALA A 190 19.37 -9.11 5.63
C ALA A 190 19.79 -10.18 6.64
N ARG A 191 19.61 -9.93 7.95
CA ARG A 191 19.85 -10.91 9.00
C ARG A 191 18.96 -12.13 8.87
N LEU A 192 17.65 -11.93 8.63
CA LEU A 192 16.70 -13.02 8.38
C LEU A 192 17.05 -13.82 7.12
N MET A 193 17.59 -13.14 6.10
CA MET A 193 18.05 -13.72 4.85
C MET A 193 19.42 -14.37 4.93
N LYS A 194 20.11 -14.26 6.08
CA LYS A 194 21.48 -14.73 6.30
C LYS A 194 22.47 -14.19 5.25
N VAL A 195 22.34 -12.91 4.90
CA VAL A 195 23.29 -12.19 4.05
C VAL A 195 24.00 -11.12 4.86
N GLU A 196 25.32 -11.01 4.69
CA GLU A 196 26.09 -9.95 5.31
C GLU A 196 25.82 -8.63 4.60
N MET A 197 25.54 -7.59 5.37
CA MET A 197 25.26 -6.26 4.84
C MET A 197 25.79 -5.20 5.80
N ASP A 198 26.54 -4.24 5.27
CA ASP A 198 26.96 -3.08 6.04
C ASP A 198 25.89 -1.98 6.04
N PRO A 199 25.95 -1.01 6.98
CA PRO A 199 24.99 0.09 7.02
C PRO A 199 24.96 0.95 5.73
N ALA A 200 26.07 1.04 5.00
CA ALA A 200 26.17 1.87 3.80
C ALA A 200 25.43 1.23 2.61
N GLY A 201 25.54 -0.08 2.43
CA GLY A 201 24.77 -0.86 1.46
C GLY A 201 23.27 -0.84 1.77
N ALA A 202 22.90 -0.92 3.05
CA ALA A 202 21.51 -0.75 3.48
C ALA A 202 20.98 0.65 3.16
N SER A 203 21.76 1.71 3.41
CA SER A 203 21.40 3.09 3.09
C SER A 203 21.23 3.29 1.58
N GLU A 204 22.12 2.70 0.77
CA GLU A 204 22.05 2.80 -0.68
C GLU A 204 20.78 2.17 -1.27
N ILE A 205 20.39 0.99 -0.76
CA ILE A 205 19.10 0.37 -1.13
C ILE A 205 17.94 1.26 -0.63
N ALA A 206 17.98 1.71 0.62
CA ALA A 206 16.92 2.53 1.23
C ALA A 206 16.62 3.80 0.43
N ARG A 207 17.66 4.55 0.02
CA ARG A 207 17.52 5.78 -0.78
C ARG A 207 16.79 5.53 -2.11
N ARG A 208 17.00 4.36 -2.73
CA ARG A 208 16.38 3.97 -4.00
C ARG A 208 15.05 3.22 -3.84
N SER A 209 14.56 3.05 -2.61
CA SER A 209 13.37 2.25 -2.29
C SER A 209 12.05 3.03 -2.24
N ARG A 210 12.05 4.30 -2.67
CA ARG A 210 10.84 5.13 -2.78
C ARG A 210 10.02 5.23 -1.48
N GLY A 211 10.70 5.26 -0.32
CA GLY A 211 10.04 5.33 0.99
C GLY A 211 9.14 4.13 1.32
N THR A 212 9.32 2.99 0.64
CA THR A 212 8.38 1.85 0.72
C THR A 212 9.09 0.55 1.13
N PRO A 213 8.72 -0.08 2.27
CA PRO A 213 9.33 -1.32 2.74
C PRO A 213 9.21 -2.49 1.76
N ARG A 214 8.07 -2.62 1.06
CA ARG A 214 7.89 -3.66 0.02
C ARG A 214 8.94 -3.54 -1.09
N ILE A 215 9.17 -2.32 -1.59
CA ILE A 215 10.20 -2.05 -2.60
C ILE A 215 11.59 -2.34 -2.01
N ALA A 216 11.87 -1.85 -0.80
CA ALA A 216 13.15 -2.06 -0.13
C ALA A 216 13.53 -3.55 -0.02
N ASN A 217 12.63 -4.38 0.50
CA ASN A 217 12.86 -5.82 0.64
C ASN A 217 13.00 -6.52 -0.72
N HIS A 218 12.26 -6.08 -1.73
CA HIS A 218 12.46 -6.62 -3.08
C HIS A 218 13.84 -6.27 -3.64
N LEU A 219 14.25 -5.01 -3.54
CA LEU A 219 15.56 -4.56 -3.98
C LEU A 219 16.66 -5.32 -3.25
N LEU A 220 16.53 -5.52 -1.94
CA LEU A 220 17.46 -6.32 -1.15
C LEU A 220 17.60 -7.76 -1.67
N ARG A 221 16.50 -8.41 -2.08
CA ARG A 221 16.57 -9.75 -2.69
C ARG A 221 17.45 -9.74 -3.93
N TRP A 222 17.23 -8.79 -4.82
CA TRP A 222 18.06 -8.66 -6.02
C TRP A 222 19.52 -8.35 -5.68
N VAL A 223 19.79 -7.40 -4.78
CA VAL A 223 21.16 -7.04 -4.39
C VAL A 223 21.87 -8.22 -3.74
N ARG A 224 21.18 -9.04 -2.94
CA ARG A 224 21.72 -10.31 -2.42
C ARG A 224 22.12 -11.24 -3.56
N ASP A 225 21.22 -11.49 -4.50
CA ASP A 225 21.49 -12.43 -5.61
C ASP A 225 22.68 -11.95 -6.45
N TYR A 226 22.77 -10.64 -6.69
CA TYR A 226 23.94 -10.02 -7.32
C TYR A 226 25.21 -10.23 -6.49
N ALA A 227 25.17 -9.95 -5.18
CA ALA A 227 26.33 -10.04 -4.29
C ALA A 227 26.88 -11.47 -4.18
N GLN A 228 26.01 -12.47 -4.16
CA GLN A 228 26.40 -13.88 -4.15
C GLN A 228 27.16 -14.29 -5.41
N VAL A 229 26.78 -13.76 -6.57
CA VAL A 229 27.40 -14.10 -7.85
C VAL A 229 28.64 -13.25 -8.15
N LYS A 230 28.65 -11.98 -7.73
CA LYS A 230 29.61 -10.98 -8.20
C LYS A 230 30.54 -10.40 -7.12
N SER A 231 30.24 -10.54 -5.83
CA SER A 231 30.98 -9.83 -4.77
C SER A 231 31.16 -10.61 -3.46
N GLN A 232 31.43 -11.92 -3.54
CA GLN A 232 31.75 -12.77 -2.38
C GLN A 232 30.66 -12.82 -1.28
N GLY A 233 29.43 -12.36 -1.57
CA GLY A 233 28.27 -12.49 -0.69
C GLY A 233 28.01 -11.35 0.31
N THR A 234 28.88 -10.33 0.39
CA THR A 234 28.67 -9.17 1.29
C THR A 234 28.08 -7.98 0.53
N ILE A 235 27.03 -7.37 1.07
CA ILE A 235 26.37 -6.19 0.52
C ILE A 235 26.99 -4.93 1.11
N THR A 236 27.77 -4.23 0.29
CA THR A 236 28.33 -2.90 0.57
C THR A 236 27.64 -1.83 -0.29
N GLU A 237 27.90 -0.54 -0.05
CA GLU A 237 27.39 0.56 -0.88
C GLU A 237 27.74 0.37 -2.37
N ALA A 238 28.99 0.02 -2.68
CA ALA A 238 29.43 -0.18 -4.05
C ALA A 238 28.70 -1.35 -4.73
N VAL A 239 28.50 -2.46 -4.01
CA VAL A 239 27.78 -3.64 -4.52
C VAL A 239 26.31 -3.32 -4.74
N ALA A 240 25.66 -2.66 -3.78
CA ALA A 240 24.27 -2.25 -3.90
C ALA A 240 24.07 -1.30 -5.09
N SER A 241 24.93 -0.28 -5.22
CA SER A 241 24.87 0.69 -6.32
C SER A 241 25.02 0.03 -7.69
N GLN A 242 26.00 -0.88 -7.85
CA GLN A 242 26.19 -1.63 -9.10
C GLN A 242 25.00 -2.55 -9.41
N ALA A 243 24.49 -3.26 -8.41
CA ALA A 243 23.35 -4.15 -8.57
C ALA A 243 22.10 -3.37 -9.01
N LEU A 244 21.79 -2.24 -8.37
CA LEU A 244 20.60 -1.45 -8.67
C LEU A 244 20.70 -0.74 -10.02
N THR A 245 21.89 -0.26 -10.37
CA THR A 245 22.17 0.31 -11.70
C THR A 245 21.97 -0.72 -12.80
N MET A 246 22.32 -2.00 -12.56
CA MET A 246 22.06 -3.11 -13.50
C MET A 246 20.56 -3.38 -13.73
N ARG A 247 19.66 -2.90 -12.86
CA ARG A 247 18.20 -2.95 -13.08
C ARG A 247 17.62 -1.63 -13.56
N ASP A 248 18.47 -0.73 -14.07
CA ASP A 248 18.07 0.60 -14.55
C ASP A 248 17.42 1.48 -13.47
N ILE A 249 17.66 1.18 -12.19
CA ILE A 249 17.21 1.99 -11.06
C ILE A 249 18.27 3.04 -10.77
N ASP A 250 17.91 4.31 -10.93
CA ASP A 250 18.84 5.40 -10.71
C ASP A 250 18.99 5.79 -9.22
N GLU A 251 19.86 6.78 -8.95
CA GLU A 251 20.15 7.27 -7.59
C GLU A 251 18.93 7.83 -6.84
N THR A 252 17.89 8.25 -7.57
CA THR A 252 16.62 8.73 -7.00
C THR A 252 15.56 7.63 -6.90
N GLY A 253 15.91 6.39 -7.25
CA GLY A 253 15.02 5.24 -7.24
C GLY A 253 14.08 5.14 -8.44
N LEU A 254 14.24 5.95 -9.49
CA LEU A 254 13.41 5.83 -10.70
C LEU A 254 13.86 4.62 -11.51
N ASP A 255 12.90 3.78 -11.89
CA ASP A 255 13.12 2.66 -12.81
C ASP A 255 12.93 3.08 -14.28
N GLU A 256 13.06 2.11 -15.18
CA GLU A 256 12.85 2.30 -16.62
C GLU A 256 11.44 2.83 -16.96
N MET A 257 10.39 2.34 -16.32
CA MET A 257 9.02 2.74 -16.62
C MET A 257 8.74 4.17 -16.13
N ASP A 258 9.29 4.55 -14.97
CA ASP A 258 9.23 5.92 -14.48
C ASP A 258 9.87 6.90 -15.48
N LYS A 259 11.04 6.52 -16.04
CA LYS A 259 11.74 7.31 -17.06
C LYS A 259 10.89 7.41 -18.33
N ARG A 260 10.35 6.29 -18.82
CA ARG A 260 9.44 6.27 -19.98
C ARG A 260 8.19 7.12 -19.76
N PHE A 261 7.63 7.13 -18.55
CA PHE A 261 6.51 7.99 -18.19
C PHE A 261 6.88 9.48 -18.34
N LEU A 262 8.01 9.89 -17.75
CA LEU A 262 8.47 11.29 -17.81
C LEU A 262 8.85 11.69 -19.24
N GLU A 263 9.51 10.81 -19.98
CA GLU A 263 9.87 11.02 -21.39
C GLU A 263 8.62 11.14 -22.26
N ALA A 264 7.61 10.28 -22.07
CA ALA A 264 6.35 10.41 -22.79
C ALA A 264 5.67 11.75 -22.46
N LEU A 265 5.56 12.09 -21.18
CA LEU A 265 4.95 13.34 -20.75
C LEU A 265 5.65 14.58 -21.33
N ILE A 266 6.99 14.59 -21.35
CA ILE A 266 7.77 15.75 -21.79
C ILE A 266 7.93 15.78 -23.32
N HIS A 267 8.33 14.67 -23.95
CA HIS A 267 8.67 14.66 -25.38
C HIS A 267 7.48 14.40 -26.30
N LYS A 268 6.46 13.65 -25.85
CA LYS A 268 5.28 13.33 -26.69
C LYS A 268 4.11 14.27 -26.44
N PHE A 269 4.04 14.87 -25.26
CA PHE A 269 2.92 15.72 -24.84
C PHE A 269 3.35 17.12 -24.39
N ASP A 270 4.57 17.54 -24.73
CA ASP A 270 5.12 18.88 -24.46
C ASP A 270 5.04 19.31 -22.97
N GLY A 271 5.07 18.35 -22.05
CA GLY A 271 4.94 18.59 -20.62
C GLY A 271 3.50 18.56 -20.09
N GLY A 272 2.51 18.28 -20.94
CA GLY A 272 1.09 18.22 -20.58
C GLY A 272 0.35 19.57 -20.66
N PRO A 273 -0.92 19.63 -20.25
CA PRO A 273 -1.68 18.59 -19.56
C PRO A 273 -2.10 17.44 -20.48
N VAL A 274 -1.95 16.20 -20.01
CA VAL A 274 -2.38 14.99 -20.74
C VAL A 274 -3.07 13.97 -19.83
N GLY A 275 -4.10 13.29 -20.33
CA GLY A 275 -4.79 12.23 -19.60
C GLY A 275 -3.92 11.00 -19.37
N LEU A 276 -4.10 10.31 -18.23
CA LEU A 276 -3.27 9.14 -17.90
C LEU A 276 -3.39 8.02 -18.94
N GLY A 277 -4.59 7.81 -19.51
CA GLY A 277 -4.80 6.83 -20.57
C GLY A 277 -3.93 7.08 -21.81
N SER A 278 -3.69 8.34 -22.18
CA SER A 278 -2.83 8.67 -23.32
C SER A 278 -1.35 8.41 -23.02
N ILE A 279 -0.91 8.66 -21.77
CA ILE A 279 0.44 8.28 -21.32
C ILE A 279 0.56 6.76 -21.33
N ALA A 280 -0.40 6.04 -20.76
CA ALA A 280 -0.45 4.58 -20.67
C ALA A 280 -0.29 3.92 -22.05
N VAL A 281 -1.07 4.35 -23.04
CA VAL A 281 -0.94 3.90 -24.44
C VAL A 281 0.45 4.20 -24.99
N SER A 282 1.00 5.39 -24.71
CA SER A 282 2.31 5.81 -25.23
C SER A 282 3.50 5.04 -24.68
N VAL A 283 3.35 4.43 -23.49
CA VAL A 283 4.37 3.58 -22.85
C VAL A 283 4.03 2.10 -22.87
N SER A 284 2.89 1.73 -23.51
CA SER A 284 2.38 0.36 -23.60
C SER A 284 2.17 -0.30 -22.23
N GLU A 285 1.55 0.43 -21.30
CA GLU A 285 1.24 -0.02 -19.94
C GLU A 285 -0.23 0.23 -19.61
N ASP A 286 -0.76 -0.43 -18.58
CA ASP A 286 -2.11 -0.17 -18.09
C ASP A 286 -2.19 1.14 -17.27
N ALA A 287 -3.29 1.89 -17.43
CA ALA A 287 -3.46 3.15 -16.74
C ALA A 287 -3.56 2.98 -15.21
N SER A 288 -4.19 1.91 -14.71
CA SER A 288 -4.26 1.63 -13.27
C SER A 288 -2.88 1.33 -12.70
N THR A 289 -2.04 0.56 -13.41
CA THR A 289 -0.65 0.32 -13.02
C THR A 289 0.13 1.62 -12.89
N LEU A 290 0.01 2.53 -13.87
CA LEU A 290 0.67 3.83 -13.77
C LEU A 290 0.15 4.67 -12.59
N GLU A 291 -1.16 4.68 -12.35
CA GLU A 291 -1.77 5.45 -11.26
C GLU A 291 -1.38 4.95 -9.87
N ASP A 292 -1.31 3.63 -9.70
CA ASP A 292 -1.13 2.99 -8.40
C ASP A 292 0.34 2.73 -8.05
N VAL A 293 1.20 2.51 -9.05
CA VAL A 293 2.60 2.09 -8.85
C VAL A 293 3.60 3.22 -9.08
N HIS A 294 3.47 3.94 -10.20
CA HIS A 294 4.51 4.88 -10.66
C HIS A 294 4.20 6.32 -10.26
N GLU A 295 3.00 6.79 -10.60
CA GLU A 295 2.58 8.17 -10.39
C GLU A 295 2.69 8.65 -8.93
N PRO A 296 2.37 7.85 -7.88
CA PRO A 296 2.44 8.33 -6.51
C PRO A 296 3.85 8.81 -6.11
N TYR A 297 4.88 8.09 -6.54
CA TYR A 297 6.27 8.49 -6.27
C TYR A 297 6.70 9.68 -7.12
N LEU A 298 6.33 9.71 -8.41
CA LEU A 298 6.63 10.84 -9.29
C LEU A 298 5.98 12.14 -8.81
N VAL A 299 4.77 12.08 -8.27
CA VAL A 299 4.08 13.22 -7.66
C VAL A 299 4.76 13.61 -6.35
N MET A 300 5.11 12.65 -5.49
CA MET A 300 5.80 12.91 -4.23
C MET A 300 7.16 13.60 -4.43
N GLN A 301 7.94 13.15 -5.41
CA GLN A 301 9.22 13.76 -5.78
C GLN A 301 9.07 15.10 -6.52
N GLY A 302 7.82 15.52 -6.81
CA GLY A 302 7.55 16.77 -7.50
C GLY A 302 7.94 16.76 -8.97
N PHE A 303 8.03 15.59 -9.61
CA PHE A 303 8.24 15.44 -11.05
C PHE A 303 6.94 15.64 -11.85
N VAL A 304 5.82 15.21 -11.28
CA VAL A 304 4.50 15.26 -11.94
C VAL A 304 3.50 15.99 -11.03
N LYS A 305 2.64 16.81 -11.64
CA LYS A 305 1.49 17.42 -10.97
C LYS A 305 0.19 16.91 -11.60
N ARG A 306 -0.76 16.50 -10.76
CA ARG A 306 -2.13 16.20 -11.18
C ARG A 306 -2.95 17.48 -11.29
N THR A 307 -3.66 17.65 -12.40
CA THR A 307 -4.63 18.73 -12.62
C THR A 307 -5.95 18.13 -13.10
N PRO A 308 -7.07 18.87 -13.05
CA PRO A 308 -8.35 18.42 -13.63
C PRO A 308 -8.25 18.09 -15.13
N ARG A 309 -7.30 18.72 -15.85
CA ARG A 309 -7.08 18.52 -17.29
C ARG A 309 -6.14 17.38 -17.62
N GLY A 310 -5.46 16.80 -16.62
CA GLY A 310 -4.44 15.76 -16.83
C GLY A 310 -3.17 15.97 -15.99
N ARG A 311 -2.14 15.21 -16.34
CA ARG A 311 -0.81 15.24 -15.70
C ARG A 311 0.06 16.27 -16.39
N VAL A 312 0.86 17.00 -15.62
CA VAL A 312 1.78 18.04 -16.08
C VAL A 312 3.18 17.77 -15.53
N ALA A 313 4.20 17.89 -16.37
CA ALA A 313 5.60 17.79 -15.98
C ALA A 313 6.02 19.03 -15.22
N MET A 314 6.63 18.84 -14.06
CA MET A 314 7.17 19.91 -13.23
C MET A 314 8.63 20.19 -13.63
N PRO A 315 9.19 21.36 -13.27
CA PRO A 315 10.58 21.70 -13.62
C PRO A 315 11.63 20.66 -13.19
N ALA A 316 11.38 19.95 -12.09
CA ALA A 316 12.25 18.87 -11.63
C ALA A 316 12.34 17.71 -12.64
N ALA A 317 11.25 17.40 -13.37
CA ALA A 317 11.23 16.32 -14.36
C ALA A 317 12.11 16.64 -15.57
N TYR A 318 12.05 17.88 -16.06
CA TYR A 318 12.92 18.35 -17.14
C TYR A 318 14.40 18.23 -16.74
N ARG A 319 14.76 18.77 -15.57
CA ARG A 319 16.14 18.68 -15.07
C ARG A 319 16.59 17.23 -14.90
N LYS A 320 15.69 16.35 -14.46
CA LYS A 320 15.96 14.92 -14.29
C LYS A 320 16.31 14.24 -15.62
N LEU A 321 15.69 14.66 -16.73
CA LEU A 321 16.00 14.21 -18.08
C LEU A 321 17.13 15.01 -18.76
N GLY A 322 17.80 15.91 -18.03
CA GLY A 322 18.86 16.76 -18.59
C GLY A 322 18.36 17.90 -19.50
N LEU A 323 17.09 18.26 -19.40
CA LEU A 323 16.42 19.27 -20.21
C LEU A 323 16.25 20.59 -19.45
N ILE A 324 16.13 21.69 -20.20
CA ILE A 324 15.82 23.00 -19.66
C ILE A 324 14.31 23.08 -19.44
N PRO A 325 13.82 23.38 -18.22
CA PRO A 325 12.40 23.53 -17.98
C PRO A 325 11.87 24.76 -18.75
N PRO A 326 10.63 24.71 -19.29
CA PRO A 326 10.02 25.86 -19.94
C PRO A 326 9.95 27.02 -18.95
N VAL A 327 10.32 28.23 -19.40
CA VAL A 327 10.23 29.45 -18.60
C VAL A 327 8.75 29.66 -18.30
N SER A 328 8.37 29.64 -17.03
CA SER A 328 7.00 29.92 -16.59
C SER A 328 6.62 31.34 -17.03
N GLY A 329 5.91 31.42 -18.15
CA GLY A 329 5.63 32.67 -18.85
C GLY A 329 4.37 32.55 -19.69
N GLN A 330 3.24 32.27 -19.04
CA GLN A 330 1.94 32.81 -19.45
C GLN A 330 0.99 32.74 -18.24
N PRO A 331 0.52 33.88 -17.69
CA PRO A 331 -0.69 33.86 -16.88
C PRO A 331 -1.81 33.41 -17.80
N ASP A 332 -2.67 32.50 -17.31
CA ASP A 332 -3.89 32.08 -18.01
C ASP A 332 -4.62 33.32 -18.54
N LEU A 333 -4.58 33.52 -19.86
CA LEU A 333 -5.35 34.54 -20.55
C LEU A 333 -6.67 33.88 -20.97
N PHE A 334 -7.71 34.23 -20.21
CA PHE A 334 -9.15 34.02 -20.42
C PHE A 334 -9.72 32.64 -20.11
#